data_AF-A0A2I2A5L0-F1
#
_entry.id   AF-A0A2I2A5L0-F1
#
_cell.length_a   1.000
_cell.length_b   1.000
_cell.length_c   1.000
_cell.angle_alpha   90.00
_cell.angle_beta   90.00
_cell.angle_gamma   90.00
#
_symmetry.space_group_name_H-M   'P 1'
#
loop_
_entity.id
_entity.type
_entity.pdbx_description
1 polymer ?
#
loop_
_entity_poly.entity_id
_entity_poly.type
_entity_poly.pdbx_seq_one_letter_code
_entity_poly.pdbx_strand_id
1 'polypeptide(L)'
;MNKLQGGHLKQAFRIQGIIGVIAVAIFATQGQWLEAIYGFLIGIANLLILVNSFARADRKAEHDPKQGIQVLYLSAVIRFSLLAVLFVLGLQAFEFAPMPVVLTFVAMQLAQVFNLKGKQRLTD
;
A
#
# COMPACT_ATOMS: atom_id res chain seq x y z
N MET A 1 1.12 23.52 5.74
CA MET A 1 0.30 22.28 5.88
C MET A 1 -1.05 22.49 5.19
N ASN A 2 -1.17 22.15 3.90
CA ASN A 2 -2.30 22.57 3.08
C ASN A 2 -3.49 21.59 3.21
N LYS A 3 -4.69 22.09 3.56
CA LYS A 3 -5.91 21.30 3.80
C LYS A 3 -6.35 20.42 2.62
N LEU A 4 -5.78 20.64 1.43
CA LEU A 4 -6.08 19.90 0.21
C LEU A 4 -5.46 18.50 0.18
N GLN A 5 -4.29 18.25 0.76
CA GLN A 5 -3.64 16.92 0.67
C GLN A 5 -4.31 15.84 1.55
N GLY A 6 -4.89 16.22 2.69
CA GLY A 6 -5.48 15.28 3.66
C GLY A 6 -6.77 14.59 3.21
N GLY A 7 -7.57 15.25 2.36
CA GLY A 7 -8.80 14.67 1.80
C GLY A 7 -8.53 13.52 0.82
N HIS A 8 -7.48 13.66 0.00
CA HIS A 8 -7.19 12.69 -1.06
C HIS A 8 -6.46 11.43 -0.57
N LEU A 9 -5.63 11.55 0.48
CA LEU A 9 -5.10 10.36 1.15
C LEU A 9 -6.24 9.55 1.77
N LYS A 10 -7.21 10.22 2.44
CA LYS A 10 -8.38 9.54 3.00
C LYS A 10 -9.18 8.78 1.94
N GLN A 11 -9.36 9.34 0.76
CA GLN A 11 -10.05 8.68 -0.34
C GLN A 11 -9.29 7.46 -0.87
N ALA A 12 -7.96 7.57 -1.00
CA ALA A 12 -7.08 6.46 -1.36
C ALA A 12 -7.22 5.28 -0.38
N PHE A 13 -7.10 5.59 0.92
CA PHE A 13 -7.27 4.61 2.00
C PHE A 13 -8.66 3.98 1.98
N ARG A 14 -9.70 4.76 1.72
CA ARG A 14 -11.07 4.26 1.68
C ARG A 14 -11.28 3.30 0.51
N ILE A 15 -10.85 3.66 -0.69
CA ILE A 15 -11.02 2.80 -1.89
C ILE A 15 -10.19 1.52 -1.74
N GLN A 16 -8.91 1.63 -1.37
CA GLN A 16 -8.04 0.48 -1.17
C GLN A 16 -8.54 -0.42 -0.03
N GLY A 17 -9.01 0.17 1.07
CA GLY A 17 -9.61 -0.54 2.19
C GLY A 17 -10.87 -1.30 1.79
N ILE A 18 -11.79 -0.67 1.06
CA ILE A 18 -13.01 -1.32 0.56
C ILE A 18 -12.67 -2.48 -0.38
N ILE A 19 -11.78 -2.28 -1.35
CA ILE A 19 -11.37 -3.33 -2.29
C ILE A 19 -10.72 -4.50 -1.55
N GLY A 20 -9.88 -4.20 -0.55
CA GLY A 20 -9.27 -5.23 0.27
C GLY A 20 -10.29 -6.02 1.11
N VAL A 21 -11.28 -5.35 1.70
CA VAL A 21 -12.38 -6.03 2.42
C VAL A 21 -13.22 -6.89 1.48
N ILE A 22 -13.50 -6.42 0.26
CA ILE A 22 -14.21 -7.20 -0.76
C ILE A 22 -13.40 -8.45 -1.13
N ALA A 23 -12.09 -8.32 -1.35
CA ALA A 23 -11.23 -9.46 -1.65
C ALA A 23 -11.23 -10.48 -0.51
N VAL A 24 -11.13 -10.02 0.75
CA VAL A 24 -11.25 -10.90 1.93
C VAL A 24 -12.61 -11.60 1.98
N ALA A 25 -13.71 -10.88 1.71
CA ALA A 25 -15.05 -11.47 1.70
C ALA A 25 -15.19 -12.56 0.62
N ILE A 26 -14.59 -12.37 -0.56
CA ILE A 26 -14.59 -13.36 -1.66
C ILE A 26 -13.82 -14.63 -1.26
N PHE A 27 -12.67 -14.51 -0.60
CA PHE A 27 -11.92 -15.68 -0.16
C PHE A 27 -12.50 -16.32 1.11
N ALA A 28 -13.25 -15.56 1.90
CA ALA A 28 -13.98 -16.10 3.05
C ALA A 28 -15.06 -17.11 2.65
N THR A 29 -15.71 -16.95 1.49
CA THR A 29 -16.66 -17.96 0.99
C THR A 29 -16.00 -19.29 0.63
N GLN A 30 -14.68 -19.31 0.45
CA GLN A 30 -13.86 -20.48 0.16
C GLN A 30 -13.13 -21.01 1.40
N GLY A 31 -13.38 -20.43 2.59
CA GLY A 31 -12.72 -20.80 3.84
C GLY A 31 -11.30 -20.23 4.02
N GLN A 32 -10.78 -19.47 3.04
CA GLN A 32 -9.41 -18.94 3.02
C GLN A 32 -9.33 -17.46 3.48
N TRP A 33 -10.11 -17.14 4.51
CA TRP A 33 -10.25 -15.77 5.00
C TRP A 33 -8.99 -15.26 5.69
N LEU A 34 -8.22 -16.16 6.33
CA LEU A 34 -7.06 -15.79 7.14
C LEU A 34 -5.87 -15.40 6.24
N GLU A 35 -5.69 -16.13 5.16
CA GLU A 35 -4.71 -15.89 4.11
C GLU A 35 -5.02 -14.59 3.35
N ALA A 36 -6.31 -14.35 3.06
CA ALA A 36 -6.73 -13.09 2.45
C ALA A 36 -6.51 -11.89 3.38
N ILE A 37 -6.80 -12.03 4.69
CA ILE A 37 -6.49 -11.00 5.69
C ILE A 37 -4.98 -10.74 5.74
N TYR A 38 -4.16 -11.77 5.62
CA TYR A 38 -2.71 -11.57 5.55
C TYR A 38 -2.31 -10.75 4.32
N GLY A 39 -2.82 -11.09 3.13
CA GLY A 39 -2.63 -10.28 1.92
C GLY A 39 -3.12 -8.84 2.07
N PHE A 40 -4.24 -8.64 2.78
CA PHE A 40 -4.75 -7.33 3.13
C PHE A 40 -3.78 -6.52 4.01
N LEU A 41 -3.25 -7.15 5.06
CA LEU A 41 -2.27 -6.54 5.96
C LEU A 41 -0.99 -6.13 5.23
N ILE A 42 -0.48 -6.96 4.31
CA ILE A 42 0.66 -6.58 3.45
C ILE A 42 0.33 -5.31 2.66
N GLY A 43 -0.86 -5.24 2.07
CA GLY A 43 -1.32 -4.08 1.31
C GLY A 43 -1.40 -2.80 2.15
N ILE A 44 -1.91 -2.89 3.38
CA ILE A 44 -1.96 -1.76 4.33
C ILE A 44 -0.54 -1.34 4.76
N ALA A 45 0.33 -2.30 5.08
CA ALA A 45 1.71 -2.00 5.48
C ALA A 45 2.46 -1.23 4.38
N ASN A 46 2.29 -1.63 3.12
CA ASN A 46 2.91 -0.94 1.98
C ASN A 46 2.40 0.51 1.85
N LEU A 47 1.10 0.73 2.05
CA LEU A 47 0.50 2.06 2.01
C LEU A 47 1.00 2.95 3.16
N LEU A 48 1.11 2.42 4.38
CA LEU A 48 1.62 3.15 5.53
C LEU A 48 3.06 3.63 5.32
N ILE A 49 3.92 2.79 4.73
CA ILE A 49 5.28 3.22 4.37
C ILE A 49 5.23 4.36 3.36
N LEU A 50 4.37 4.28 2.33
CA LEU A 50 4.27 5.35 1.34
C LEU A 50 3.92 6.69 1.99
N VAL A 51 2.89 6.71 2.84
CA VAL A 51 2.44 7.94 3.52
C VAL A 51 3.53 8.48 4.44
N ASN A 52 4.14 7.62 5.24
CA ASN A 52 5.20 8.02 6.17
C ASN A 52 6.44 8.53 5.44
N SER A 53 6.82 7.88 4.34
CA SER A 53 7.94 8.31 3.51
C SER A 53 7.70 9.65 2.85
N PHE A 54 6.49 9.93 2.34
CA PHE A 54 6.14 11.26 1.84
C PHE A 54 6.19 12.31 2.94
N ALA A 55 5.59 12.05 4.10
CA ALA A 55 5.62 12.98 5.22
C ALA A 55 7.05 13.27 5.72
N ARG A 56 7.93 12.26 5.68
CA ARG A 56 9.37 12.42 6.01
C ARG A 56 10.14 13.17 4.92
N ALA A 57 9.83 12.91 3.64
CA ALA A 57 10.46 13.58 2.51
C ALA A 57 10.10 15.06 2.49
N ASP A 58 8.83 15.43 2.69
CA ASP A 58 8.37 16.83 2.74
C ASP A 58 9.11 17.62 3.82
N ARG A 59 9.20 17.07 5.05
CA ARG A 59 9.92 17.74 6.15
C ARG A 59 11.40 17.96 5.87
N LYS A 60 12.06 17.04 5.16
CA LYS A 60 13.49 17.15 4.82
C LYS A 60 13.74 18.01 3.59
N ALA A 61 12.83 18.00 2.62
CA ALA A 61 12.90 18.82 1.41
C ALA A 61 12.75 20.32 1.69
N GLU A 62 12.09 20.71 2.80
CA GLU A 62 12.02 22.10 3.26
C GLU A 62 13.41 22.71 3.57
N HIS A 63 14.39 21.89 3.94
CA HIS A 63 15.73 22.35 4.31
C HIS A 63 16.78 22.02 3.25
N ASP A 64 16.65 20.87 2.56
CA ASP A 64 17.54 20.48 1.45
C ASP A 64 16.79 19.59 0.45
N PRO A 65 16.52 20.07 -0.78
CA PRO A 65 15.86 19.29 -1.83
C PRO A 65 16.59 17.98 -2.18
N LYS A 66 17.92 17.92 -2.06
CA LYS A 66 18.71 16.71 -2.35
C LYS A 66 18.43 15.61 -1.33
N GLN A 67 18.22 15.98 -0.06
CA GLN A 67 17.89 15.03 0.99
C GLN A 67 16.47 14.46 0.83
N GLY A 68 15.54 15.25 0.29
CA GLY A 68 14.19 14.78 -0.06
C GLY A 68 14.22 13.58 -1.03
N ILE A 69 15.03 13.68 -2.09
CA ILE A 69 15.18 12.60 -3.08
C ILE A 69 15.78 11.33 -2.46
N GLN A 70 16.78 11.47 -1.58
CA GLN A 70 17.40 10.33 -0.90
C GLN A 70 16.40 9.56 -0.02
N VAL A 71 15.50 10.28 0.67
CA VAL A 71 14.43 9.67 1.48
C VAL A 71 13.44 8.90 0.62
N LEU A 72 13.08 9.45 -0.55
CA LEU A 72 12.24 8.78 -1.54
C LEU A 72 12.90 7.51 -2.11
N TYR A 73 14.21 7.53 -2.35
CA TYR A 73 14.97 6.36 -2.79
C TYR A 73 14.99 5.27 -1.70
N LEU A 74 15.32 5.64 -0.47
CA LEU A 74 15.33 4.71 0.67
C LEU A 74 13.94 4.09 0.92
N SER A 75 12.87 4.88 0.75
CA SER A 75 11.48 4.40 0.80
C SER A 75 11.17 3.30 -0.22
N ALA A 76 11.72 3.39 -1.43
CA ALA A 76 11.54 2.35 -2.44
C ALA A 76 12.22 1.05 -1.99
N VAL A 77 13.46 1.12 -1.52
CA VAL A 77 14.22 -0.04 -1.02
C VAL A 77 13.48 -0.71 0.14
N ILE A 78 13.06 0.07 1.15
CA ILE A 78 12.34 -0.46 2.32
C ILE A 78 11.06 -1.19 1.92
N ARG A 79 10.30 -0.67 0.95
CA ARG A 79 9.06 -1.33 0.50
C ARG A 79 9.33 -2.67 -0.15
N PHE A 80 10.31 -2.75 -1.07
CA PHE A 80 10.65 -4.02 -1.70
C PHE A 80 11.19 -5.04 -0.69
N SER A 81 12.06 -4.62 0.22
CA SER A 81 12.56 -5.48 1.28
C SER A 81 11.45 -5.95 2.21
N LEU A 82 10.54 -5.06 2.64
CA LEU A 82 9.42 -5.44 3.50
C LEU A 82 8.48 -6.42 2.79
N LEU A 83 8.13 -6.16 1.53
CA LEU A 83 7.27 -7.06 0.76
C LEU A 83 7.90 -8.45 0.64
N ALA A 84 9.18 -8.54 0.30
CA ALA A 84 9.89 -9.81 0.22
C ALA A 84 9.81 -10.57 1.56
N VAL A 85 10.10 -9.90 2.68
CA VAL A 85 10.05 -10.50 4.02
C VAL A 85 8.63 -10.95 4.36
N LEU A 86 7.61 -10.12 4.14
CA LEU A 86 6.22 -10.46 4.46
C LEU A 86 5.69 -11.60 3.59
N PHE A 87 6.01 -11.62 2.29
CA PHE A 87 5.61 -12.74 1.43
C PHE A 87 6.29 -14.04 1.83
N VAL A 88 7.59 -14.01 2.13
CA VAL A 88 8.31 -15.20 2.64
C VAL A 88 7.71 -15.68 3.94
N LEU A 89 7.43 -14.77 4.89
CA LEU A 89 6.77 -15.14 6.16
C LEU A 89 5.39 -15.75 5.93
N GLY A 90 4.56 -15.13 5.09
CA GLY A 90 3.21 -15.63 4.77
C GLY A 90 3.21 -17.01 4.10
N LEU A 91 4.01 -17.17 3.05
CA LEU A 91 3.95 -18.36 2.20
C LEU A 91 4.80 -19.51 2.72
N GLN A 92 5.96 -19.21 3.32
CA GLN A 92 6.90 -20.24 3.76
C GLN A 92 6.78 -20.55 5.26
N ALA A 93 6.63 -19.53 6.12
CA ALA A 93 6.58 -19.76 7.57
C ALA A 93 5.18 -20.08 8.07
N PHE A 94 4.15 -19.43 7.52
CA PHE A 94 2.75 -19.66 7.87
C PHE A 94 2.02 -20.61 6.92
N GLU A 95 2.70 -21.08 5.86
CA GLU A 95 2.17 -22.01 4.84
C GLU A 95 0.83 -21.55 4.23
N PHE A 96 0.60 -20.24 4.16
CA PHE A 96 -0.63 -19.71 3.60
C PHE A 96 -0.73 -20.02 2.11
N ALA A 97 -1.96 -20.32 1.68
CA ALA A 97 -2.26 -20.49 0.27
C ALA A 97 -1.85 -19.23 -0.51
N PRO A 98 -1.06 -19.36 -1.59
CA PRO A 98 -0.52 -18.20 -2.29
C PRO A 98 -1.60 -17.37 -2.97
N MET A 99 -2.67 -18.01 -3.45
CA MET A 99 -3.73 -17.37 -4.21
C MET A 99 -4.44 -16.27 -3.39
N PRO A 100 -5.03 -16.54 -2.20
CA PRO A 100 -5.65 -15.51 -1.38
C PRO A 100 -4.71 -14.37 -1.00
N VAL A 101 -3.47 -14.68 -0.59
CA VAL A 101 -2.49 -13.69 -0.14
C VAL A 101 -2.12 -12.75 -1.27
N VAL A 102 -1.68 -13.31 -2.41
CA VAL A 102 -1.18 -12.54 -3.55
C VAL A 102 -2.31 -11.78 -4.23
N LEU A 103 -3.46 -12.41 -4.49
CA LEU A 103 -4.56 -11.75 -5.19
C LEU A 103 -5.17 -10.62 -4.37
N THR A 104 -5.31 -10.79 -3.05
CA THR A 104 -5.78 -9.70 -2.17
C THR A 104 -4.79 -8.53 -2.17
N PHE A 105 -3.50 -8.81 -2.07
CA PHE A 105 -2.46 -7.78 -2.14
C PHE A 105 -2.49 -7.05 -3.50
N VAL A 106 -2.51 -7.78 -4.61
CA VAL A 106 -2.52 -7.22 -5.97
C VAL A 106 -3.75 -6.36 -6.20
N ALA A 107 -4.94 -6.82 -5.79
CA ALA A 107 -6.17 -6.03 -5.88
C ALA A 107 -6.04 -4.68 -5.17
N MET A 108 -5.42 -4.67 -3.99
CA MET A 108 -5.13 -3.43 -3.25
C MET A 108 -4.09 -2.54 -3.95
N GLN A 109 -3.04 -3.11 -4.56
CA GLN A 109 -2.06 -2.31 -5.32
C GLN A 109 -2.69 -1.68 -6.57
N LEU A 110 -3.57 -2.40 -7.26
CA LEU A 110 -4.30 -1.87 -8.41
C LEU A 110 -5.20 -0.69 -7.98
N ALA A 111 -5.92 -0.84 -6.88
CA ALA A 111 -6.72 0.24 -6.30
C ALA A 111 -5.89 1.52 -6.07
N GLN A 112 -4.67 1.34 -5.55
CA GLN A 112 -3.74 2.45 -5.33
C GLN A 112 -3.32 3.12 -6.63
N VAL A 113 -2.98 2.35 -7.68
CA VAL A 113 -2.59 2.88 -9.01
C VAL A 113 -3.73 3.66 -9.66
N PHE A 114 -4.96 3.15 -9.64
CA PHE A 114 -6.12 3.84 -10.21
C PHE A 114 -6.43 5.15 -9.49
N ASN A 115 -6.27 5.16 -8.16
CA ASN A 115 -6.44 6.38 -7.39
C ASN A 115 -5.37 7.45 -7.69
N LEU A 116 -4.15 7.04 -8.09
CA LEU A 116 -3.11 7.98 -8.55
C LEU A 116 -3.41 8.52 -9.96
N LYS A 117 -3.87 7.67 -10.90
CA LYS A 117 -4.19 8.08 -12.28
C LYS A 117 -5.38 9.04 -12.39
N GLY A 118 -6.38 8.90 -11.52
CA GLY A 118 -7.54 9.80 -11.52
C GLY A 118 -7.21 11.28 -11.30
N LYS A 119 -6.01 11.61 -10.77
CA LYS A 119 -5.59 12.98 -10.45
C LYS A 119 -4.87 13.72 -11.57
N GLN A 120 -4.29 13.04 -12.55
CA GLN A 120 -3.54 13.70 -13.63
C GLN A 120 -4.44 14.41 -14.65
N ARG A 121 -5.75 14.13 -14.66
CA ARG A 121 -6.70 14.64 -15.67
C ARG A 121 -7.36 15.98 -15.34
N LEU A 122 -7.05 16.60 -14.20
CA LEU A 122 -7.67 17.87 -13.76
C LEU A 122 -6.69 19.06 -13.79
N THR A 123 -5.50 18.88 -14.37
CA THR A 123 -4.47 19.95 -14.50
C THR A 123 -4.10 20.22 -15.96
N ASP A 124 -4.86 19.65 -16.91
CA ASP A 124 -4.82 20.05 -18.32
C ASP A 124 -6.02 20.94 -18.64
#